data_AF-A0A8T0W644-F1
#
_entry.id   AF-A0A8T0W644-F1
#
_cell.length_a   1.000
_cell.length_b   1.000
_cell.length_c   1.000
_cell.angle_alpha   90.00
_cell.angle_beta   90.00
_cell.angle_gamma   90.00
#
_symmetry.space_group_name_H-M   'P 1'
#
loop_
_entity.id
_entity.type
_entity.pdbx_description
1 polymer ?
#
loop_
_entity_poly.entity_id
_entity_poly.type
_entity_poly.pdbx_seq_one_letter_code
_entity_poly.pdbx_strand_id
1 'polypeptide(L)'
;MAVARLRSAAARVRPALAGAIGERRLLGTAAAAAEVTTDAAAAVAAGVSRWEPMGAREYYDYRRAIYGDITHKAILVDAAGTLLAPTEPMAQVYRTIGQKYGVEYSEDEILMRYRRAYAQPWGRSRLRYVNDGRPFWQHIVSSSTGCSDLQYFEEVYQYYTTEKAWHLCDPDAGRVFQALRRAGVKTAVVSNFDTRLRPLLQALKCDQWFDAVAVSAEVGFHFKNLPKISMCTAAY
;
A
#
# COMPACT_ATOMS: atom_id res chain seq x y z
N MET A 1 69.10 7.46 -5.73
CA MET A 1 68.74 6.06 -5.41
C MET A 1 67.49 5.72 -6.22
N ALA A 2 67.66 5.40 -7.51
CA ALA A 2 67.60 4.03 -8.07
C ALA A 2 66.16 3.48 -8.11
N VAL A 3 65.44 3.52 -9.26
CA VAL A 3 65.37 2.50 -10.37
C VAL A 3 64.47 1.31 -9.94
N ALA A 4 63.51 0.71 -10.66
CA ALA A 4 63.07 0.56 -12.06
C ALA A 4 61.53 0.29 -12.06
N ARG A 5 60.67 0.62 -13.04
CA ARG A 5 60.52 0.18 -14.45
C ARG A 5 60.34 -1.32 -14.70
N LEU A 6 59.18 -1.70 -15.28
CA LEU A 6 58.91 -2.57 -16.47
C LEU A 6 57.55 -3.31 -16.30
N ARG A 7 56.54 -3.11 -17.18
CA ARG A 7 56.25 -3.80 -18.49
C ARG A 7 56.12 -5.33 -18.31
N SER A 8 55.19 -6.09 -18.88
CA SER A 8 54.52 -6.11 -20.20
C SER A 8 53.45 -7.24 -20.16
N ALA A 9 52.22 -7.06 -20.67
CA ALA A 9 51.67 -7.51 -21.97
C ALA A 9 51.67 -9.04 -22.28
N ALA A 10 50.48 -9.59 -22.58
CA ALA A 10 50.13 -10.57 -23.64
C ALA A 10 48.86 -11.35 -23.22
N ALA A 11 47.98 -11.90 -24.08
CA ALA A 11 47.57 -11.67 -25.46
C ALA A 11 46.50 -12.75 -25.77
N ARG A 12 45.39 -12.35 -26.44
CA ARG A 12 44.55 -13.11 -27.39
C ARG A 12 43.79 -14.35 -26.81
N VAL A 13 42.64 -14.81 -27.29
CA VAL A 13 42.12 -15.03 -28.66
C VAL A 13 40.57 -15.15 -28.59
N ARG A 14 39.85 -14.58 -29.58
CA ARG A 14 38.50 -14.98 -30.06
C ARG A 14 38.69 -15.83 -31.33
N PRO A 15 37.83 -16.82 -31.66
CA PRO A 15 36.63 -16.61 -32.51
C PRO A 15 35.42 -17.49 -32.07
N ALA A 16 34.14 -17.14 -32.25
CA ALA A 16 33.28 -17.01 -33.45
C ALA A 16 33.01 -18.31 -34.23
N LEU A 17 31.71 -18.67 -34.38
CA LEU A 17 31.01 -19.35 -35.50
C LEU A 17 29.54 -19.59 -35.03
N ALA A 18 28.53 -18.90 -35.57
CA ALA A 18 27.70 -19.27 -36.75
C ALA A 18 26.96 -20.62 -36.54
N GLY A 19 25.66 -20.82 -36.73
CA GLY A 19 24.55 -20.12 -37.38
C GLY A 19 23.58 -21.19 -37.92
N ALA A 20 22.25 -20.98 -37.87
CA ALA A 20 21.21 -21.62 -38.73
C ALA A 20 19.81 -21.33 -38.12
N ILE A 21 18.93 -20.54 -38.75
CA ILE A 21 18.00 -20.81 -39.88
C ILE A 21 16.68 -21.51 -39.44
N GLY A 22 15.55 -20.88 -39.81
CA GLY A 22 14.21 -21.48 -39.99
C GLY A 22 13.31 -21.48 -38.75
N GLU A 23 12.02 -21.12 -38.76
CA GLU A 23 11.06 -20.87 -39.84
C GLU A 23 9.92 -19.97 -39.32
N ARG A 24 9.34 -19.19 -40.23
CA ARG A 24 8.01 -18.57 -40.10
C ARG A 24 6.93 -19.65 -40.20
N ARG A 25 5.93 -19.62 -39.32
CA ARG A 25 4.57 -20.09 -39.65
C ARG A 25 3.52 -19.14 -39.08
N LEU A 26 2.81 -18.49 -39.99
CA LEU A 26 1.54 -17.78 -39.79
C LEU A 26 0.38 -18.76 -40.04
N LEU A 27 -0.83 -18.35 -39.60
CA LEU A 27 -2.16 -19.02 -39.63
C LEU A 27 -2.46 -19.78 -38.33
N GLY A 28 -3.55 -19.58 -37.60
CA GLY A 28 -4.81 -18.86 -37.81
C GLY A 28 -5.90 -19.58 -36.98
N THR A 29 -6.75 -18.81 -36.29
CA THR A 29 -8.08 -19.14 -35.73
C THR A 29 -8.23 -20.33 -34.75
N ALA A 30 -8.62 -20.03 -33.51
CA ALA A 30 -9.87 -20.51 -32.89
C ALA A 30 -9.99 -19.99 -31.44
N ALA A 31 -11.12 -19.35 -31.14
CA ALA A 31 -11.53 -19.06 -29.77
C ALA A 31 -11.79 -20.38 -29.03
N ALA A 32 -11.21 -20.56 -27.85
CA ALA A 32 -11.61 -21.59 -26.89
C ALA A 32 -11.57 -20.98 -25.50
N ALA A 33 -12.74 -20.93 -24.87
CA ALA A 33 -12.91 -20.56 -23.48
C ALA A 33 -12.12 -21.55 -22.60
N ALA A 34 -11.17 -21.04 -21.82
CA ALA A 34 -10.48 -21.83 -20.81
C ALA A 34 -11.24 -21.69 -19.49
N GLU A 35 -11.91 -22.77 -19.10
CA GLU A 35 -12.53 -22.93 -17.79
C GLU A 35 -11.46 -22.83 -16.69
N VAL A 36 -11.75 -22.02 -15.68
CA VAL A 36 -10.94 -21.93 -14.46
C VAL A 36 -11.11 -23.25 -13.70
N THR A 37 -10.09 -24.10 -13.72
CA THR A 37 -10.09 -25.36 -12.98
C THR A 37 -9.97 -25.11 -11.48
N THR A 38 -10.67 -25.95 -10.73
CA THR A 38 -10.86 -25.93 -9.27
C THR A 38 -9.58 -26.12 -8.44
N ASP A 39 -8.42 -26.30 -9.06
CA ASP A 39 -7.15 -26.60 -8.38
C ASP A 39 -6.47 -25.38 -7.76
N ALA A 40 -6.72 -24.17 -8.26
CA ALA A 40 -6.15 -22.96 -7.68
C ALA A 40 -6.71 -22.66 -6.27
N ALA A 41 -7.97 -23.04 -6.01
CA ALA A 41 -8.60 -22.90 -4.69
C ALA A 41 -8.06 -23.92 -3.67
N ALA A 42 -7.71 -25.13 -4.12
CA ALA A 42 -7.16 -26.18 -3.27
C ALA A 42 -5.73 -25.86 -2.80
N ALA A 43 -4.93 -25.19 -3.65
CA ALA A 43 -3.57 -24.79 -3.30
C ALA A 43 -3.50 -23.75 -2.16
N VAL A 44 -4.51 -22.87 -2.05
CA VAL A 44 -4.61 -21.89 -0.94
C VAL A 44 -4.95 -22.58 0.39
N ALA A 45 -5.71 -23.68 0.35
CA ALA A 45 -6.10 -24.44 1.54
C ALA A 45 -4.95 -25.28 2.13
N ALA A 46 -4.00 -25.74 1.31
CA ALA A 46 -2.93 -26.64 1.74
C ALA A 46 -1.77 -25.94 2.49
N GLY A 47 -1.68 -24.60 2.46
CA GLY A 47 -0.55 -23.83 3.00
C GLY A 47 -0.64 -23.44 4.49
N VAL A 48 -1.78 -23.65 5.16
CA VAL A 48 -2.01 -23.17 6.54
C VAL A 48 -1.87 -24.30 7.55
N SER A 49 -0.73 -24.99 7.59
CA SER A 49 -0.36 -25.82 8.74
C SER A 49 0.28 -24.93 9.81
N ARG A 50 -0.54 -24.25 10.62
CA ARG A 50 -0.03 -23.54 11.80
C ARG A 50 -1.07 -23.46 12.92
N TRP A 51 -0.96 -24.38 13.88
CA TRP A 51 -1.57 -24.35 15.23
C TRP A 51 -3.03 -23.88 15.26
N GLU A 52 -3.99 -24.79 15.07
CA GLU A 52 -5.39 -24.53 15.42
C GLU A 52 -5.58 -24.65 16.95
N PRO A 53 -6.07 -23.61 17.64
CA PRO A 53 -6.39 -23.74 19.06
C PRO A 53 -7.59 -24.68 19.24
N MET A 54 -7.56 -25.52 20.28
CA MET A 54 -8.67 -26.42 20.65
C MET A 54 -9.99 -25.64 20.68
N GLY A 55 -10.99 -26.11 19.94
CA GLY A 55 -12.32 -25.50 19.84
C GLY A 55 -12.52 -24.54 18.66
N ALA A 56 -11.48 -24.18 17.89
CA ALA A 56 -11.65 -23.34 16.69
C ALA A 56 -12.56 -24.01 15.65
N ARG A 57 -12.36 -25.31 15.42
CA ARG A 57 -13.15 -26.09 14.45
C ARG A 57 -14.62 -26.20 14.84
N GLU A 58 -14.89 -26.51 16.10
CA GLU A 58 -16.26 -26.56 16.67
C GLU A 58 -16.94 -25.18 16.64
N TYR A 59 -16.18 -24.11 16.88
CA TYR A 59 -16.67 -22.74 16.74
C TYR A 59 -17.04 -22.38 15.30
N TYR A 60 -16.21 -22.74 14.32
CA TYR A 60 -16.50 -22.50 12.92
C TYR A 60 -17.66 -23.36 12.41
N ASP A 61 -17.77 -24.62 12.85
CA ASP A 61 -18.86 -25.53 12.50
C ASP A 61 -20.19 -25.07 13.15
N TYR A 62 -20.18 -24.60 14.40
CA TYR A 62 -21.33 -23.96 15.05
C TYR A 62 -21.79 -22.71 14.29
N ARG A 63 -20.85 -21.82 13.94
CA ARG A 63 -21.18 -20.63 13.14
C ARG A 63 -21.72 -20.99 11.77
N ARG A 64 -21.18 -22.04 11.14
CA ARG A 64 -21.63 -22.53 9.83
C ARG A 64 -23.05 -23.13 9.91
N ALA A 65 -23.37 -23.83 10.99
CA ALA A 65 -24.71 -24.38 11.22
C ALA A 65 -25.77 -23.27 11.42
N ILE A 66 -25.40 -22.12 11.99
CA ILE A 66 -26.34 -21.01 12.23
C ILE A 66 -26.41 -20.03 11.06
N TYR A 67 -25.30 -19.80 10.36
CA TYR A 67 -25.17 -18.74 9.34
C TYR A 67 -24.88 -19.24 7.92
N GLY A 68 -24.83 -20.56 7.69
CA GLY A 68 -24.41 -21.14 6.41
C GLY A 68 -22.89 -21.06 6.19
N ASP A 69 -22.40 -21.23 4.96
CA ASP A 69 -20.94 -21.22 4.65
C ASP A 69 -20.22 -19.90 4.97
N ILE A 70 -20.96 -18.85 5.31
CA ILE A 70 -20.42 -17.53 5.63
C ILE A 70 -20.34 -17.38 7.13
N THR A 71 -19.15 -17.63 7.65
CA THR A 71 -18.91 -17.54 9.10
C THR A 71 -18.88 -16.08 9.59
N HIS A 72 -18.60 -15.09 8.74
CA HIS A 72 -18.43 -13.68 9.14
C HIS A 72 -19.47 -12.76 8.48
N LYS A 73 -20.19 -11.97 9.28
CA LYS A 73 -21.22 -11.05 8.78
C LYS A 73 -20.69 -9.69 8.33
N ALA A 74 -19.48 -9.33 8.76
CA ALA A 74 -18.88 -8.06 8.41
C ALA A 74 -17.34 -8.17 8.32
N ILE A 75 -16.75 -7.35 7.46
CA ILE A 75 -15.31 -7.18 7.30
C ILE A 75 -14.97 -5.69 7.45
N LEU A 76 -13.97 -5.42 8.30
CA LEU A 76 -13.41 -4.10 8.53
C LEU A 76 -12.02 -4.03 7.90
N VAL A 77 -11.80 -3.03 7.04
CA VAL A 77 -10.57 -2.87 6.25
C VAL A 77 -9.89 -1.57 6.63
N ASP A 78 -8.57 -1.59 6.79
CA ASP A 78 -7.80 -0.35 6.90
C ASP A 78 -7.57 0.28 5.51
N ALA A 79 -7.43 1.60 5.46
CA ALA A 79 -7.23 2.29 4.17
C ALA A 79 -5.76 2.28 3.76
N ALA A 80 -4.92 3.07 4.42
CA ALA A 80 -3.52 3.23 4.06
C ALA A 80 -2.69 2.00 4.43
N GLY A 81 -1.92 1.47 3.48
CA GLY A 81 -1.15 0.24 3.68
C GLY A 81 -2.03 -1.02 3.72
N THR A 82 -3.24 -0.99 3.18
CA THR A 82 -4.04 -2.22 2.97
C THR A 82 -4.84 -2.10 1.70
N LEU A 83 -5.74 -1.11 1.64
CA LEU A 83 -6.47 -0.81 0.40
C LEU A 83 -5.66 0.09 -0.52
N LEU A 84 -5.02 1.11 0.05
CA LEU A 84 -4.33 2.19 -0.66
C LEU A 84 -2.83 2.17 -0.34
N ALA A 85 -2.01 2.32 -1.36
CA ALA A 85 -0.57 2.54 -1.24
C ALA A 85 -0.17 3.86 -1.92
N PRO A 86 0.83 4.58 -1.38
CA PRO A 86 1.42 5.71 -2.08
C PRO A 86 2.00 5.29 -3.42
N THR A 87 1.75 6.05 -4.48
CA THR A 87 2.31 5.79 -5.82
C THR A 87 3.82 6.01 -5.86
N GLU A 88 4.30 6.99 -5.09
CA GLU A 88 5.70 7.38 -5.03
C GLU A 88 6.19 7.38 -3.57
N PRO A 89 7.48 7.10 -3.32
CA PRO A 89 8.07 7.26 -2.00
C PRO A 89 7.87 8.68 -1.46
N MET A 90 7.41 8.81 -0.22
CA MET A 90 7.10 10.12 0.37
C MET A 90 8.31 11.09 0.35
N ALA A 91 9.51 10.58 0.62
CA ALA A 91 10.72 11.41 0.61
C ALA A 91 11.04 11.97 -0.79
N GLN A 92 10.77 11.20 -1.84
CA GLN A 92 10.90 11.66 -3.23
C GLN A 92 9.91 12.79 -3.51
N VAL A 93 8.63 12.62 -3.15
CA VAL A 93 7.59 13.66 -3.33
C VAL A 93 7.97 14.96 -2.62
N TYR A 94 8.38 14.88 -1.35
CA TYR A 94 8.80 16.04 -0.56
C TYR A 94 9.98 16.76 -1.21
N ARG A 95 10.96 16.02 -1.72
CA ARG A 95 12.10 16.60 -2.41
C ARG A 95 11.69 17.26 -3.73
N THR A 96 10.94 16.55 -4.58
CA THR A 96 10.55 17.04 -5.90
C THR A 96 9.69 18.31 -5.80
N ILE A 97 8.68 18.33 -4.93
CA ILE A 97 7.87 19.53 -4.70
C ILE A 97 8.70 20.61 -4.01
N GLY A 98 9.56 20.23 -3.06
CA GLY A 98 10.36 21.13 -2.24
C GLY A 98 11.51 21.83 -2.96
N GLN A 99 11.99 21.32 -4.08
CA GLN A 99 13.13 21.90 -4.84
C GLN A 99 12.92 23.38 -5.17
N LYS A 100 11.71 23.76 -5.58
CA LYS A 100 11.38 25.17 -5.89
C LYS A 100 11.26 26.07 -4.66
N TYR A 101 11.18 25.49 -3.47
CA TYR A 101 11.11 26.17 -2.18
C TYR A 101 12.44 26.09 -1.41
N GLY A 102 13.53 25.65 -2.06
CA GLY A 102 14.86 25.58 -1.45
C GLY A 102 15.10 24.34 -0.57
N VAL A 103 14.35 23.25 -0.76
CA VAL A 103 14.67 21.97 -0.10
C VAL A 103 15.89 21.34 -0.78
N GLU A 104 17.00 21.25 -0.03
CA GLU A 104 18.29 20.72 -0.53
C GLU A 104 18.62 19.32 -0.03
N TYR A 105 17.87 18.80 0.94
CA TYR A 105 18.14 17.48 1.53
C TYR A 105 17.95 16.34 0.53
N SER A 106 18.75 15.29 0.71
CA SER A 106 18.58 14.03 -0.01
C SER A 106 17.32 13.31 0.45
N GLU A 107 16.81 12.39 -0.38
CA GLU A 107 15.63 11.58 -0.04
C GLU A 107 15.87 10.75 1.22
N ASP A 108 17.06 10.18 1.39
CA ASP A 108 17.44 9.43 2.60
C ASP A 108 17.41 10.31 3.85
N GLU A 109 17.91 11.54 3.75
CA GLU A 109 17.90 12.48 4.87
C GLU A 109 16.48 12.93 5.23
N ILE A 110 15.65 13.22 4.23
CA ILE A 110 14.23 13.55 4.43
C ILE A 110 13.51 12.38 5.10
N LEU A 111 13.74 11.15 4.64
CA LEU A 111 13.12 9.96 5.22
C LEU A 111 13.54 9.73 6.67
N MET A 112 14.83 9.87 6.97
CA MET A 112 15.36 9.78 8.34
C MET A 112 14.70 10.82 9.26
N ARG A 113 14.66 12.09 8.82
CA ARG A 113 14.07 13.20 9.60
C ARG A 113 12.56 13.02 9.77
N TYR A 114 11.87 12.56 8.74
CA TYR A 114 10.45 12.21 8.80
C TYR A 114 10.19 11.14 9.87
N ARG A 115 10.93 10.01 9.83
CA ARG A 115 10.78 8.93 10.82
C ARG A 115 10.99 9.45 12.25
N ARG A 116 12.00 10.30 12.44
CA ARG A 116 12.28 10.96 13.72
C ARG A 116 11.12 11.84 14.18
N ALA A 117 10.60 12.71 13.30
CA ALA A 117 9.49 13.62 13.63
C ALA A 117 8.19 12.84 13.91
N TYR A 118 7.90 11.82 13.12
CA TYR A 118 6.68 11.00 13.24
C TYR A 118 6.67 10.10 14.48
N ALA A 119 7.85 9.75 15.00
CA ALA A 119 8.01 8.99 16.23
C ALA A 119 7.77 9.85 17.49
N GLN A 120 7.88 11.17 17.39
CA GLN A 120 7.66 12.04 18.54
C GLN A 120 6.17 12.06 18.96
N PRO A 121 5.89 12.22 20.26
CA PRO A 121 4.53 12.51 20.72
C PRO A 121 4.02 13.81 20.10
N TRP A 122 2.76 13.81 19.66
CA TRP A 122 2.10 15.00 19.11
C TRP A 122 1.03 15.51 20.06
N GLY A 123 1.20 16.74 20.55
CA GLY A 123 0.25 17.37 21.49
C GLY A 123 0.15 16.63 22.83
N ARG A 124 -0.91 16.97 23.59
CA ARG A 124 -1.24 16.32 24.89
C ARG A 124 -2.25 15.18 24.77
N SER A 125 -2.80 14.98 23.56
CA SER A 125 -3.82 13.96 23.27
C SER A 125 -3.19 12.73 22.62
N ARG A 126 -3.84 11.57 22.75
CA ARG A 126 -3.47 10.35 22.02
C ARG A 126 -3.84 10.41 20.53
N LEU A 127 -4.63 11.41 20.12
CA LEU A 127 -5.03 11.63 18.73
C LEU A 127 -3.98 12.44 17.99
N ARG A 128 -3.44 11.88 16.90
CA ARG A 128 -2.55 12.59 15.98
C ARG A 128 -3.30 13.49 15.00
N TYR A 129 -4.54 13.12 14.69
CA TYR A 129 -5.39 13.81 13.73
C TYR A 129 -6.61 14.37 14.44
N VAL A 130 -6.82 15.68 14.29
CA VAL A 130 -8.07 16.37 14.63
C VAL A 130 -8.44 17.15 13.39
N ASN A 131 -9.68 17.00 12.90
CA ASN A 131 -10.13 17.57 11.63
C ASN A 131 -9.20 17.18 10.46
N ASP A 132 -8.66 18.17 9.76
CA ASP A 132 -7.79 18.01 8.58
C ASP A 132 -6.35 17.59 8.92
N GLY A 133 -5.98 17.54 10.21
CA GLY A 133 -4.63 17.18 10.66
C GLY A 133 -3.53 18.11 10.14
N ARG A 134 -3.87 19.28 9.59
CA ARG A 134 -2.91 20.18 8.94
C ARG A 134 -1.79 20.63 9.87
N PRO A 135 -2.05 21.04 11.13
CA PRO A 135 -0.97 21.44 12.03
C PRO A 135 0.06 20.31 12.27
N PHE A 136 -0.42 19.06 12.35
CA PHE A 136 0.45 17.89 12.49
C PHE A 136 1.28 17.70 11.22
N TRP A 137 0.64 17.62 10.05
CA TRP A 137 1.34 17.39 8.80
C TRP A 137 2.31 18.52 8.45
N GLN A 138 1.96 19.76 8.74
CA GLN A 138 2.85 20.91 8.55
C GLN A 138 4.11 20.78 9.39
N HIS A 139 3.97 20.39 10.66
CA HIS A 139 5.12 20.13 11.53
C HIS A 139 5.99 18.99 10.99
N ILE A 140 5.38 17.90 10.52
CA ILE A 140 6.11 16.76 9.95
C ILE A 140 6.86 17.17 8.69
N VAL A 141 6.20 17.87 7.75
CA VAL A 141 6.81 18.37 6.51
C VAL A 141 7.99 19.28 6.84
N SER A 142 7.77 20.33 7.63
CA SER A 142 8.82 21.28 8.02
C SER A 142 9.98 20.61 8.74
N SER A 143 9.72 19.69 9.67
CA SER A 143 10.77 18.96 10.39
C SER A 143 11.56 18.01 9.49
N SER A 144 10.90 17.43 8.47
CA SER A 144 11.54 16.49 7.54
C SER A 144 12.38 17.19 6.48
N THR A 145 11.95 18.35 5.96
CA THR A 145 12.59 19.03 4.84
C THR A 145 13.36 20.29 5.23
N GLY A 146 13.21 20.77 6.46
CA GLY A 146 13.79 22.03 6.92
C GLY A 146 13.13 23.28 6.31
N CYS A 147 12.12 23.13 5.45
CA CYS A 147 11.41 24.25 4.83
C CYS A 147 10.09 24.51 5.57
N SER A 148 9.94 25.74 6.06
CA SER A 148 8.74 26.19 6.78
C SER A 148 7.80 27.04 5.92
N ASP A 149 8.02 27.08 4.60
CA ASP A 149 7.16 27.78 3.66
C ASP A 149 5.74 27.17 3.66
N LEU A 150 4.73 28.01 3.85
CA LEU A 150 3.33 27.60 3.88
C LEU A 150 2.83 27.16 2.49
N GLN A 151 3.35 27.76 1.41
CA GLN A 151 2.99 27.38 0.06
C GLN A 151 3.53 25.99 -0.29
N TYR A 152 4.75 25.69 0.17
CA TYR A 152 5.32 24.34 0.05
C TYR A 152 4.44 23.31 0.76
N PHE A 153 4.08 23.57 2.02
CA PHE A 153 3.19 22.69 2.76
C PHE A 153 1.85 22.50 2.04
N GLU A 154 1.22 23.58 1.56
CA GLU A 154 -0.07 23.49 0.88
C GLU A 154 0.02 22.61 -0.37
N GLU A 155 1.06 22.75 -1.17
CA GLU A 155 1.22 21.96 -2.38
C GLU A 155 1.43 20.47 -2.09
N VAL A 156 2.26 20.15 -1.11
CA VAL A 156 2.43 18.76 -0.65
C VAL A 156 1.10 18.22 -0.10
N TYR A 157 0.40 19.02 0.71
CA TYR A 157 -0.87 18.62 1.30
C TYR A 157 -1.93 18.33 0.24
N GLN A 158 -2.03 19.18 -0.79
CA GLN A 158 -2.93 19.02 -1.93
C GLN A 158 -2.51 17.85 -2.82
N TYR A 159 -1.23 17.58 -3.05
CA TYR A 159 -0.82 16.39 -3.81
C TYR A 159 -1.41 15.11 -3.20
N TYR A 160 -1.35 14.96 -1.87
CA TYR A 160 -1.90 13.80 -1.16
C TYR A 160 -3.43 13.77 -1.05
N THR A 161 -4.16 14.82 -1.48
CA THR A 161 -5.63 14.75 -1.64
C THR A 161 -6.04 14.18 -2.99
N THR A 162 -5.11 14.10 -3.95
CA THR A 162 -5.39 13.65 -5.31
C THR A 162 -5.20 12.14 -5.48
N GLU A 163 -5.90 11.57 -6.46
CA GLU A 163 -5.71 10.19 -6.92
C GLU A 163 -4.30 9.92 -7.46
N LYS A 164 -3.51 10.94 -7.82
CA LYS A 164 -2.15 10.74 -8.33
C LYS A 164 -1.22 10.19 -7.25
N ALA A 165 -1.44 10.61 -6.01
CA ALA A 165 -0.62 10.22 -4.88
C ALA A 165 -0.89 8.78 -4.41
N TRP A 166 -2.02 8.18 -4.81
CA TRP A 166 -2.50 6.92 -4.26
C TRP A 166 -2.95 5.95 -5.35
N HIS A 167 -2.63 4.69 -5.18
CA HIS A 167 -3.19 3.61 -6.00
C HIS A 167 -3.74 2.52 -5.10
N LEU A 168 -4.61 1.67 -5.66
CA LEU A 168 -5.07 0.47 -5.00
C LEU A 168 -3.94 -0.55 -4.93
N CYS A 169 -3.69 -1.13 -3.75
CA CYS A 169 -2.69 -2.19 -3.59
C CYS A 169 -2.98 -3.39 -4.51
N ASP A 170 -4.27 -3.71 -4.68
CA ASP A 170 -4.76 -4.72 -5.61
C ASP A 170 -5.76 -4.08 -6.60
N PRO A 171 -5.44 -4.02 -7.91
CA PRO A 171 -6.33 -3.50 -8.94
C PRO A 171 -7.68 -4.23 -9.02
N ASP A 172 -7.71 -5.52 -8.65
CA ASP A 172 -8.91 -6.36 -8.69
C ASP A 172 -9.68 -6.38 -7.35
N ALA A 173 -9.26 -5.58 -6.35
CA ALA A 173 -9.90 -5.51 -5.04
C ALA A 173 -11.42 -5.30 -5.12
N GLY A 174 -11.89 -4.52 -6.12
CA GLY A 174 -13.31 -4.30 -6.34
C GLY A 174 -14.12 -5.58 -6.56
N ARG A 175 -13.54 -6.59 -7.25
CA ARG A 175 -14.20 -7.89 -7.47
C ARG A 175 -14.39 -8.64 -6.16
N VAL A 176 -13.40 -8.59 -5.28
CA VAL A 176 -13.45 -9.21 -3.95
C VAL A 176 -14.56 -8.58 -3.11
N PHE A 177 -14.61 -7.25 -3.03
CA PHE A 177 -15.67 -6.56 -2.28
C PHE A 177 -17.06 -6.78 -2.87
N GLN A 178 -17.19 -6.86 -4.19
CA GLN A 178 -18.46 -7.23 -4.84
C GLN A 178 -18.88 -8.67 -4.53
N ALA A 179 -17.94 -9.62 -4.50
CA ALA A 179 -18.22 -11.00 -4.11
C ALA A 179 -18.69 -11.09 -2.65
N LEU A 180 -18.00 -10.38 -1.75
CA LEU A 180 -18.38 -10.28 -0.33
C LEU A 180 -19.78 -9.68 -0.15
N ARG A 181 -20.09 -8.61 -0.88
CA ARG A 181 -21.43 -8.00 -0.86
C ARG A 181 -22.51 -8.94 -1.36
N ARG A 182 -22.26 -9.67 -2.47
CA ARG A 182 -23.21 -10.68 -3.00
C ARG A 182 -23.42 -11.84 -2.03
N ALA A 183 -22.39 -12.18 -1.27
CA ALA A 183 -22.46 -13.15 -0.19
C ALA A 183 -23.22 -12.60 1.05
N GLY A 184 -23.61 -11.32 1.07
CA GLY A 184 -24.32 -10.71 2.21
C GLY A 184 -23.40 -10.27 3.35
N VAL A 185 -22.09 -10.25 3.13
CA VAL A 185 -21.11 -9.73 4.09
C VAL A 185 -21.07 -8.21 4.01
N LYS A 186 -21.23 -7.54 5.16
CA LYS A 186 -21.10 -6.09 5.26
C LYS A 186 -19.63 -5.67 5.24
N THR A 187 -19.34 -4.56 4.58
CA THR A 187 -17.96 -4.10 4.39
C THR A 187 -17.82 -2.67 4.88
N ALA A 188 -16.78 -2.38 5.66
CA ALA A 188 -16.52 -1.03 6.11
C ALA A 188 -15.03 -0.69 6.14
N VAL A 189 -14.71 0.54 5.78
CA VAL A 189 -13.36 1.09 5.98
C VAL A 189 -13.29 1.66 7.40
N VAL A 190 -12.30 1.25 8.18
CA VAL A 190 -12.04 1.80 9.51
C VAL A 190 -10.58 2.17 9.58
N SER A 191 -10.24 3.44 9.40
CA SER A 191 -8.84 3.87 9.28
C SER A 191 -8.46 5.01 10.22
N ASN A 192 -7.22 4.93 10.70
CA ASN A 192 -6.58 6.01 11.43
C ASN A 192 -6.03 7.06 10.45
N PHE A 193 -6.94 7.72 9.74
CA PHE A 193 -6.65 8.74 8.74
C PHE A 193 -7.27 10.08 9.15
N ASP A 194 -6.85 11.15 8.46
CA ASP A 194 -7.51 12.46 8.51
C ASP A 194 -8.74 12.54 7.60
N THR A 195 -9.42 13.68 7.58
CA THR A 195 -10.68 13.89 6.84
C THR A 195 -10.54 13.77 5.31
N ARG A 196 -9.33 13.67 4.76
CA ARG A 196 -9.11 13.51 3.31
C ARG A 196 -9.50 12.13 2.78
N LEU A 197 -9.68 11.14 3.65
CA LEU A 197 -9.94 9.77 3.22
C LEU A 197 -11.23 9.63 2.40
N ARG A 198 -12.33 10.29 2.78
CA ARG A 198 -13.60 10.16 2.05
C ARG A 198 -13.52 10.73 0.63
N PRO A 199 -13.08 11.98 0.42
CA PRO A 199 -12.85 12.48 -0.94
C PRO A 199 -11.90 11.60 -1.76
N LEU A 200 -10.87 11.04 -1.12
CA LEU A 200 -9.90 10.18 -1.80
C LEU A 200 -10.55 8.86 -2.29
N LEU A 201 -11.38 8.22 -1.47
CA LEU A 201 -12.10 7.00 -1.88
C LEU A 201 -13.09 7.27 -3.02
N GLN A 202 -13.71 8.46 -3.04
CA GLN A 202 -14.59 8.88 -4.13
C GLN A 202 -13.82 9.14 -5.43
N ALA A 203 -12.68 9.83 -5.36
CA ALA A 203 -11.80 10.06 -6.51
C ALA A 203 -11.35 8.73 -7.13
N LEU A 204 -10.96 7.77 -6.29
CA LEU A 204 -10.56 6.42 -6.69
C LEU A 204 -11.73 5.49 -7.07
N LYS A 205 -12.98 5.97 -7.01
CA LYS A 205 -14.21 5.23 -7.36
C LYS A 205 -14.40 3.92 -6.59
N CYS A 206 -13.88 3.87 -5.36
CA CYS A 206 -13.94 2.70 -4.49
C CYS A 206 -14.86 2.89 -3.27
N ASP A 207 -15.41 4.10 -3.07
CA ASP A 207 -16.39 4.41 -2.03
C ASP A 207 -17.63 3.48 -2.08
N GLN A 208 -18.11 3.20 -3.29
CA GLN A 208 -19.25 2.34 -3.56
C GLN A 208 -19.08 0.88 -3.11
N TRP A 209 -17.84 0.44 -2.84
CA TRP A 209 -17.56 -0.94 -2.38
C TRP A 209 -17.94 -1.16 -0.93
N PHE A 210 -18.00 -0.10 -0.12
CA PHE A 210 -18.19 -0.19 1.31
C PHE A 210 -19.61 0.23 1.72
N ASP A 211 -20.18 -0.43 2.73
CA ASP A 211 -21.42 -0.03 3.36
C ASP A 211 -21.22 1.15 4.32
N ALA A 212 -20.02 1.29 4.90
CA ALA A 212 -19.68 2.36 5.82
C ALA A 212 -18.19 2.75 5.74
N VAL A 213 -17.89 3.99 6.12
CA VAL A 213 -16.52 4.49 6.28
C VAL A 213 -16.44 5.20 7.63
N ALA A 214 -15.48 4.80 8.46
CA ALA A 214 -15.19 5.39 9.77
C ALA A 214 -13.75 5.92 9.79
N VAL A 215 -13.61 7.21 9.99
CA VAL A 215 -12.33 7.93 9.96
C VAL A 215 -11.99 8.44 11.36
N SER A 216 -10.78 8.14 11.85
CA SER A 216 -10.40 8.48 13.24
C SER A 216 -10.51 9.97 13.56
N ALA A 217 -10.19 10.83 12.59
CA ALA A 217 -10.24 12.28 12.75
C ALA A 217 -11.68 12.84 12.82
N GLU A 218 -12.66 12.16 12.21
CA GLU A 218 -14.08 12.53 12.27
C GLU A 218 -14.73 12.07 13.57
N VAL A 219 -14.35 10.88 14.03
CA VAL A 219 -14.90 10.26 15.24
C VAL A 219 -14.22 10.79 16.50
N GLY A 220 -13.07 11.45 16.37
CA GLY A 220 -12.26 11.91 17.51
C GLY A 220 -11.74 10.75 18.35
N PHE A 221 -11.57 9.57 17.74
CA PHE A 221 -11.14 8.37 18.42
C PHE A 221 -10.08 7.65 17.60
N HIS A 222 -8.97 7.29 18.27
CA HIS A 222 -7.92 6.53 17.63
C HIS A 222 -8.25 5.04 17.71
N PHE A 223 -8.45 4.41 16.55
CA PHE A 223 -8.79 2.99 16.44
C PHE A 223 -7.56 2.12 16.67
N LYS A 224 -7.10 2.03 17.93
CA LYS A 224 -6.19 0.96 18.38
C LYS A 224 -7.01 -0.26 18.79
N ASN A 225 -6.53 -1.45 18.42
CA ASN A 225 -7.05 -2.76 18.86
C ASN A 225 -8.42 -3.21 18.31
N LEU A 226 -8.96 -2.58 17.27
CA LEU A 226 -10.07 -3.21 16.54
C LEU A 226 -9.53 -4.36 15.68
N PRO A 227 -10.17 -5.54 15.65
CA PRO A 227 -9.82 -6.60 14.70
C PRO A 227 -10.15 -6.09 13.29
N LYS A 228 -9.12 -5.63 12.58
CA LYS A 228 -9.16 -5.15 11.21
C LYS A 228 -8.27 -6.04 10.36
N ILE A 229 -8.65 -6.25 9.11
CA ILE A 229 -7.75 -6.87 8.14
C ILE A 229 -6.69 -5.82 7.80
N SER A 230 -5.44 -6.11 8.13
CA SER A 230 -4.26 -5.36 7.70
C SER A 230 -3.35 -6.34 6.97
N MET A 231 -3.09 -6.08 5.68
CA MET A 231 -2.29 -6.99 4.83
C MET A 231 -0.96 -6.39 4.35
N CYS A 232 -0.50 -5.23 4.85
CA CYS A 232 0.88 -4.81 4.62
C CYS A 232 1.78 -5.07 5.84
N THR A 233 2.76 -5.93 5.62
CA THR A 233 4.08 -5.89 6.25
C THR A 233 4.62 -4.47 6.18
N ALA A 234 5.10 -3.97 7.31
CA ALA A 234 5.70 -2.65 7.44
C ALA A 234 6.72 -2.36 6.33
N ALA A 235 6.51 -1.25 5.62
CA ALA A 235 7.56 -0.53 4.91
C ALA A 235 7.14 0.94 4.75
N TYR A 236 7.48 1.76 5.75
CA TYR A 236 7.72 3.19 5.59
C TYR A 236 9.12 3.49 6.12
#